data_AF-A0A1I1RWW9-F1
#
_entry.id   AF-A0A1I1RWW9-F1
#
_cell.length_a   1.000
_cell.length_b   1.000
_cell.length_c   1.000
_cell.angle_alpha   90.00
_cell.angle_beta   90.00
_cell.angle_gamma   90.00
#
_symmetry.space_group_name_H-M   'P 1'
#
loop_
_entity.id
_entity.type
_entity.pdbx_description
1 polymer ?
#
loop_
_entity_poly.entity_id
_entity_poly.type
_entity_poly.pdbx_seq_one_letter_code
_entity_poly.pdbx_strand_id
1 'polypeptide(L)'
;MFELLNISDNYNEYKIGREALDNCWNWLEGGNIEANDLCNYIDSEDYEDIMEFADRAKNTKEIYAWYTALYAIAYTTWQAYRKEDHNYPPQIVESVDDETLITFVDRADFKMKINDGVFGELEYDYVWSRDTTIEFCGKEADIALMIDGEEDGEFSEKQYASYNSLIQNWGHLQQSILQPILDYYKQKRPELGYNVSYNENYPLIETIDQLLERIRLVGIYVPSARRFEGRYIGLTFDCTWDIENGIGIRLINEEVARIGYQDVAI
;
A
#
# COMPACT_ATOMS: atom_id res chain seq x y z
N MET A 1 11.40 6.52 -10.67
CA MET A 1 12.52 5.62 -11.00
C MET A 1 13.86 6.30 -10.79
N PHE A 2 14.28 7.26 -11.63
CA PHE A 2 15.59 7.89 -11.51
C PHE A 2 15.73 8.93 -10.39
N GLU A 3 14.65 9.53 -9.91
CA GLU A 3 14.64 10.32 -8.66
C GLU A 3 14.76 9.43 -7.40
N LEU A 4 14.52 8.11 -7.53
CA LEU A 4 14.65 7.13 -6.44
C LEU A 4 16.07 6.59 -6.30
N LEU A 5 16.86 6.66 -7.37
CA LEU A 5 18.29 6.39 -7.39
C LEU A 5 19.00 7.65 -6.86
N ASN A 6 19.62 7.56 -5.68
CA ASN A 6 20.21 8.72 -5.04
C ASN A 6 21.33 9.31 -5.93
N ILE A 7 21.08 10.49 -6.52
CA ILE A 7 21.89 11.10 -7.60
C ILE A 7 23.35 11.38 -7.18
N SER A 8 23.67 11.30 -5.87
CA SER A 8 25.00 11.65 -5.36
C SER A 8 26.09 10.59 -5.54
N ASP A 9 25.74 9.30 -5.62
CA ASP A 9 26.75 8.25 -5.41
C ASP A 9 27.25 7.62 -6.73
N ASN A 10 26.38 7.44 -7.75
CA ASN A 10 26.72 6.78 -9.03
C ASN A 10 26.25 7.57 -10.27
N TYR A 11 26.82 8.77 -10.47
CA TYR A 11 26.45 9.66 -11.59
C TYR A 11 26.58 9.02 -12.98
N ASN A 12 27.54 8.11 -13.18
CA ASN A 12 27.76 7.45 -14.47
C ASN A 12 26.63 6.47 -14.82
N GLU A 13 26.28 5.58 -13.89
CA GLU A 13 25.20 4.61 -14.04
C GLU A 13 23.88 5.33 -14.33
N TYR A 14 23.56 6.37 -13.54
CA TYR A 14 22.39 7.21 -13.76
C TYR A 14 22.34 7.77 -15.19
N LYS A 15 23.47 8.29 -15.69
CA LYS A 15 23.53 8.90 -17.01
C LYS A 15 23.25 7.85 -18.10
N ILE A 16 23.86 6.67 -17.99
CA ILE A 16 23.65 5.56 -18.93
C ILE A 16 22.19 5.09 -18.90
N GLY A 17 21.61 4.91 -17.71
CA GLY A 17 20.21 4.55 -17.54
C GLY A 17 19.23 5.57 -18.12
N ARG A 18 19.50 6.86 -17.92
CA ARG A 18 18.69 7.94 -18.49
C ARG A 18 18.76 7.94 -20.01
N GLU A 19 19.97 7.84 -20.55
CA GLU A 19 20.21 7.82 -21.99
C GLU A 19 19.52 6.62 -22.67
N ALA A 20 19.58 5.44 -22.04
CA ALA A 20 18.89 4.25 -22.51
C ALA A 20 17.37 4.47 -22.63
N LEU A 21 16.72 5.00 -21.59
CA LEU A 21 15.29 5.29 -21.64
C LEU A 21 14.95 6.41 -22.64
N ASP A 22 15.80 7.42 -22.78
CA ASP A 22 15.62 8.48 -23.78
C ASP A 22 15.68 7.91 -25.22
N ASN A 23 16.59 6.98 -25.47
CA ASN A 23 16.70 6.31 -26.76
C ASN A 23 15.53 5.35 -27.02
N CYS A 24 15.05 4.63 -26.00
CA CYS A 24 13.80 3.87 -26.10
C CYS A 24 12.63 4.78 -26.48
N TRP A 25 12.50 5.94 -25.83
CA TRP A 25 11.43 6.90 -26.13
C TRP A 25 11.55 7.49 -27.53
N ASN A 26 12.75 7.89 -27.94
CA ASN A 26 13.03 8.38 -29.29
C ASN A 26 12.66 7.33 -30.35
N TRP A 27 13.00 6.06 -30.12
CA TRP A 27 12.61 4.97 -31.02
C TRP A 27 11.08 4.81 -31.13
N LEU A 28 10.36 4.87 -30.00
CA LEU A 28 8.89 4.82 -29.97
C LEU A 28 8.24 5.96 -30.75
N GLU A 29 8.85 7.15 -30.76
CA GLU A 29 8.42 8.31 -31.54
C GLU A 29 8.77 8.23 -33.03
N GLY A 30 9.42 7.15 -33.47
CA GLY A 30 9.83 6.92 -34.85
C GLY A 30 11.23 7.44 -35.18
N GLY A 31 12.05 7.73 -34.17
CA GLY A 31 13.46 8.06 -34.31
C GLY A 31 14.28 6.91 -34.92
N ASN A 32 15.44 7.26 -35.48
CA ASN A 32 16.35 6.32 -36.13
C ASN A 32 17.36 5.76 -35.13
N ILE A 33 16.89 4.83 -34.29
CA ILE A 33 17.71 4.03 -33.35
C ILE A 33 17.61 2.57 -33.77
N GLU A 34 18.72 1.87 -33.88
CA GLU A 34 18.73 0.45 -34.26
C GLU A 34 18.44 -0.44 -33.04
N ALA A 35 17.79 -1.58 -33.26
CA ALA A 35 17.50 -2.52 -32.17
C ALA A 35 18.77 -2.99 -31.44
N ASN A 36 19.90 -3.10 -32.15
CA ASN A 36 21.18 -3.47 -31.57
C ASN A 36 21.74 -2.38 -30.62
N ASP A 37 21.51 -1.11 -30.92
CA ASP A 37 21.89 0.00 -30.02
C ASP A 37 21.11 -0.07 -28.71
N LEU A 38 19.80 -0.36 -28.78
CA LEU A 38 18.98 -0.58 -27.59
C LEU A 38 19.39 -1.83 -26.81
N CYS A 39 19.80 -2.89 -27.52
CA CYS A 39 20.28 -4.13 -26.92
C CYS A 39 21.58 -3.94 -26.14
N ASN A 40 22.48 -3.08 -26.62
CA ASN A 40 23.74 -2.78 -25.93
C ASN A 40 23.53 -2.11 -24.57
N TYR A 41 22.39 -1.46 -24.32
CA TYR A 41 22.07 -0.96 -22.97
C TYR A 41 21.68 -2.08 -21.99
N ILE A 42 21.31 -3.26 -22.49
CA ILE A 42 20.87 -4.39 -21.65
C ILE A 42 22.06 -5.27 -21.27
N ASP A 43 22.91 -5.59 -22.24
CA ASP A 43 24.05 -6.48 -22.12
C ASP A 43 25.16 -5.97 -23.05
N SER A 44 26.21 -5.40 -22.46
CA SER A 44 27.29 -4.69 -23.14
C SER A 44 28.62 -5.44 -23.00
N GLU A 45 29.53 -5.27 -23.97
CA GLU A 45 30.87 -5.90 -23.89
C GLU A 45 31.75 -5.30 -22.78
N ASP A 46 31.49 -4.06 -22.36
CA ASP A 46 32.27 -3.36 -21.32
C ASP A 46 31.65 -3.46 -19.92
N TYR A 47 30.55 -4.21 -19.79
CA TYR A 47 29.84 -4.43 -18.52
C TYR A 47 29.35 -3.13 -17.86
N GLU A 48 29.08 -2.10 -18.66
CA GLU A 48 28.50 -0.82 -18.23
C GLU A 48 27.07 -0.69 -18.79
N ASP A 49 26.25 -1.68 -18.46
CA ASP A 49 24.86 -1.84 -18.88
C ASP A 49 23.90 -1.99 -17.69
N ILE A 50 22.60 -1.99 -18.02
CA ILE A 50 21.53 -2.00 -17.02
C ILE A 50 21.46 -3.32 -16.25
N MET A 51 21.84 -4.45 -16.88
CA MET A 51 21.88 -5.74 -16.19
C MET A 51 22.96 -5.74 -15.10
N GLU A 52 24.15 -5.26 -15.43
CA GLU A 52 25.25 -5.10 -14.49
C GLU A 52 24.93 -4.13 -13.35
N PHE A 53 24.24 -3.02 -13.64
CA PHE A 53 23.82 -2.09 -12.59
C PHE A 53 22.78 -2.70 -11.65
N ALA A 54 21.85 -3.50 -12.18
CA ALA A 54 20.86 -4.22 -11.38
C ALA A 54 21.52 -5.25 -10.45
N ASP A 55 22.55 -5.95 -10.92
CA ASP A 55 23.27 -6.97 -10.14
C ASP A 55 24.23 -6.37 -9.09
N ARG A 56 24.78 -5.18 -9.35
CA ARG A 56 25.66 -4.47 -8.40
C ARG A 56 24.89 -3.74 -7.29
N ALA A 57 23.60 -3.47 -7.50
CA ALA A 57 22.76 -2.76 -6.56
C ALA A 57 22.66 -3.50 -5.22
N LYS A 58 22.84 -2.76 -4.12
CA LYS A 58 22.96 -3.36 -2.78
C LYS A 58 21.71 -3.19 -1.93
N ASN A 59 20.97 -2.11 -2.16
CA ASN A 59 19.73 -1.88 -1.46
C ASN A 59 18.54 -2.21 -2.36
N THR A 60 17.47 -2.64 -1.71
CA THR A 60 16.23 -3.07 -2.32
C THR A 60 15.66 -2.04 -3.30
N LYS A 61 15.76 -0.75 -2.98
CA LYS A 61 15.24 0.36 -3.81
C LYS A 61 16.01 0.52 -5.13
N GLU A 62 17.34 0.45 -5.09
CA GLU A 62 18.20 0.49 -6.28
C GLU A 62 17.99 -0.73 -7.17
N ILE A 63 17.93 -1.93 -6.57
CA ILE A 63 17.66 -3.19 -7.28
C ILE A 63 16.36 -3.03 -8.08
N TYR A 64 15.28 -2.59 -7.44
CA TYR A 64 14.01 -2.41 -8.15
C TYR A 64 14.08 -1.36 -9.24
N ALA A 65 14.66 -0.20 -8.96
CA ALA A 65 14.78 0.86 -9.97
C ALA A 65 15.50 0.36 -11.24
N TRP A 66 16.60 -0.39 -11.08
CA TRP A 66 17.34 -0.95 -12.20
C TRP A 66 16.60 -2.07 -12.92
N TYR A 67 15.98 -3.01 -12.20
CA TYR A 67 15.19 -4.07 -12.83
C TYR A 67 13.96 -3.48 -13.57
N THR A 68 13.31 -2.45 -13.05
CA THR A 68 12.21 -1.78 -13.77
C THR A 68 12.73 -1.09 -15.04
N ALA A 69 13.88 -0.42 -15.00
CA ALA A 69 14.52 0.12 -16.22
C ALA A 69 14.83 -0.99 -17.23
N LEU A 70 15.41 -2.10 -16.76
CA LEU A 70 15.75 -3.27 -17.57
C LEU A 70 14.54 -3.80 -18.32
N TYR A 71 13.40 -4.00 -17.65
CA TYR A 71 12.17 -4.48 -18.29
C TYR A 71 11.63 -3.53 -19.36
N ALA A 72 11.64 -2.22 -19.10
CA ALA A 72 11.20 -1.22 -20.08
C ALA A 72 12.10 -1.23 -21.34
N ILE A 73 13.42 -1.27 -21.13
CA ILE A 73 14.39 -1.29 -22.22
C ILE A 73 14.27 -2.61 -22.99
N ALA A 74 14.25 -3.76 -22.31
CA ALA A 74 14.10 -5.08 -22.91
C ALA A 74 12.85 -5.20 -23.78
N TYR A 75 11.70 -4.74 -23.29
CA TYR A 75 10.46 -4.76 -24.07
C TYR A 75 10.55 -3.86 -25.31
N THR A 76 11.13 -2.66 -25.18
CA THR A 76 11.30 -1.75 -26.32
C THR A 76 12.28 -2.33 -27.35
N THR A 77 13.39 -2.90 -26.91
CA THR A 77 14.37 -3.60 -27.75
C THR A 77 13.74 -4.77 -28.50
N TRP A 78 12.91 -5.58 -27.82
CA TRP A 78 12.18 -6.67 -28.46
C TRP A 78 11.23 -6.18 -29.55
N GLN A 79 10.47 -5.09 -29.30
CA GLN A 79 9.63 -4.45 -30.31
C GLN A 79 10.46 -3.93 -31.50
N ALA A 80 11.66 -3.39 -31.24
CA ALA A 80 12.57 -2.92 -32.26
C ALA A 80 13.05 -4.04 -33.19
N TYR A 81 13.51 -5.16 -32.63
CA TYR A 81 13.91 -6.32 -33.44
C TYR A 81 12.77 -6.87 -34.30
N ARG A 82 11.54 -6.87 -33.77
CA ARG A 82 10.35 -7.28 -34.55
C ARG A 82 10.04 -6.33 -35.70
N LYS A 83 10.22 -5.02 -35.51
CA LYS A 83 10.01 -4.00 -36.56
C LYS A 83 11.06 -4.10 -37.67
N GLU A 84 12.29 -4.46 -37.33
CA GLU A 84 13.42 -4.62 -38.26
C GLU A 84 13.42 -5.96 -39.03
N ASP A 85 12.40 -6.82 -38.82
CA ASP A 85 12.25 -8.15 -39.44
C ASP A 85 13.39 -9.14 -39.08
N HIS A 86 13.95 -8.98 -37.88
CA HIS A 86 14.90 -9.94 -37.33
C HIS A 86 14.16 -11.17 -36.78
N ASN A 87 14.24 -12.29 -37.49
CA ASN A 87 13.59 -13.55 -37.09
C ASN A 87 14.12 -14.16 -35.78
N TYR A 88 15.30 -13.74 -35.32
CA TYR A 88 15.96 -14.24 -34.12
C TYR A 88 16.67 -13.09 -33.41
N PRO A 89 16.06 -12.48 -32.40
CA PRO A 89 16.74 -11.47 -31.61
C PRO A 89 17.80 -12.14 -30.70
N PRO A 90 18.73 -11.37 -30.12
CA PRO A 90 19.73 -11.90 -29.19
C PRO A 90 19.09 -12.65 -28.01
N GLN A 91 19.82 -13.60 -27.42
CA GLN A 91 19.33 -14.47 -26.34
C GLN A 91 18.72 -13.68 -25.16
N ILE A 92 19.26 -12.50 -24.88
CA ILE A 92 18.82 -11.63 -23.78
C ILE A 92 17.40 -11.05 -23.95
N VAL A 93 16.91 -10.98 -25.19
CA VAL A 93 15.57 -10.50 -25.55
C VAL A 93 14.71 -11.56 -26.23
N GLU A 94 15.23 -12.78 -26.42
CA GLU A 94 14.53 -13.89 -27.06
C GLU A 94 13.31 -14.34 -26.24
N SER A 95 13.43 -14.31 -24.90
CA SER A 95 12.35 -14.67 -23.98
C SER A 95 11.39 -13.53 -23.67
N VAL A 96 11.59 -12.34 -24.25
CA VAL A 96 10.74 -11.17 -24.01
C VAL A 96 9.50 -11.26 -24.88
N ASP A 97 8.35 -10.93 -24.31
CA ASP A 97 7.04 -10.96 -24.94
C ASP A 97 6.07 -9.98 -24.27
N ASP A 98 4.80 -10.02 -24.64
CA ASP A 98 3.77 -9.14 -24.05
C ASP A 98 3.49 -9.46 -22.57
N GLU A 99 3.81 -10.66 -22.06
CA GLU A 99 3.73 -10.96 -20.61
C GLU A 99 4.83 -10.22 -19.82
N THR A 100 5.91 -9.82 -20.50
CA THR A 100 6.95 -8.97 -19.92
C THR A 100 6.41 -7.60 -19.52
N LEU A 101 5.39 -7.05 -20.22
CA LEU A 101 4.72 -5.82 -19.80
C LEU A 101 3.92 -5.99 -18.51
N ILE A 102 3.26 -7.14 -18.33
CA ILE A 102 2.54 -7.46 -17.09
C ILE A 102 3.54 -7.52 -15.94
N THR A 103 4.65 -8.23 -16.17
CA THR A 103 5.76 -8.33 -15.22
C THR A 103 6.37 -6.96 -14.90
N PHE A 104 6.52 -6.07 -15.88
CA PHE A 104 6.98 -4.69 -15.70
C PHE A 104 6.03 -3.89 -14.81
N VAL A 105 4.72 -3.98 -15.05
CA VAL A 105 3.69 -3.30 -14.25
C VAL A 105 3.67 -3.85 -12.82
N ASP A 106 3.68 -5.17 -12.64
CA ASP A 106 3.68 -5.81 -11.32
C ASP A 106 4.96 -5.50 -10.53
N ARG A 107 6.11 -5.39 -11.19
CA ARG A 107 7.37 -4.99 -10.54
C ARG A 107 7.49 -3.49 -10.33
N ALA A 108 6.84 -2.67 -11.16
CA ALA A 108 6.68 -1.25 -10.88
C ALA A 108 5.72 -1.01 -9.70
N ASP A 109 4.82 -1.97 -9.44
CA ASP A 109 3.90 -2.03 -8.30
C ASP A 109 4.47 -2.86 -7.12
N PHE A 110 5.80 -3.01 -7.04
CA PHE A 110 6.41 -3.84 -5.99
C PHE A 110 6.25 -3.19 -4.61
N LYS A 111 5.36 -3.77 -3.82
CA LYS A 111 5.10 -3.36 -2.43
C LYS A 111 6.15 -3.97 -1.51
N MET A 112 6.83 -3.13 -0.72
CA MET A 112 7.84 -3.59 0.23
C MET A 112 7.18 -4.50 1.27
N LYS A 113 7.79 -5.62 1.63
CA LYS A 113 7.27 -6.55 2.65
C LYS A 113 8.25 -6.73 3.80
N ILE A 114 7.72 -6.77 5.00
CA ILE A 114 8.48 -7.10 6.23
C ILE A 114 7.73 -8.16 7.03
N ASN A 115 8.44 -8.92 7.85
CA ASN A 115 7.84 -9.81 8.83
C ASN A 115 8.20 -9.31 10.23
N ASP A 116 7.27 -8.58 10.83
CA ASP A 116 7.41 -8.00 12.16
C ASP A 116 6.97 -8.99 13.24
N GLY A 117 7.71 -9.07 14.35
CA GLY A 117 7.44 -10.04 15.42
C GLY A 117 6.13 -9.82 16.19
N VAL A 118 5.52 -8.64 16.10
CA VAL A 118 4.26 -8.27 16.77
C VAL A 118 3.13 -8.12 15.74
N PHE A 119 3.41 -7.42 14.64
CA PHE A 119 2.42 -7.11 13.63
C PHE A 119 2.29 -8.18 12.55
N GLY A 120 3.24 -9.12 12.43
CA GLY A 120 3.22 -10.17 11.40
C GLY A 120 3.76 -9.72 10.05
N GLU A 121 3.39 -10.43 8.99
CA GLU A 121 3.76 -10.05 7.61
C GLU A 121 2.99 -8.79 7.19
N LEU A 122 3.71 -7.72 6.87
CA LEU A 122 3.18 -6.43 6.46
C LEU A 122 3.67 -6.08 5.06
N GLU A 123 2.83 -5.37 4.33
CA GLU A 123 3.06 -4.86 2.99
C GLU A 123 2.93 -3.33 3.00
N TYR A 124 3.89 -2.63 2.39
CA TYR A 124 3.89 -1.17 2.31
C TYR A 124 3.23 -0.69 1.02
N ASP A 125 2.15 0.07 1.19
CA ASP A 125 1.44 0.76 0.12
C ASP A 125 0.90 2.09 0.68
N TYR A 126 1.75 3.13 0.68
CA TYR A 126 1.60 4.39 1.42
C TYR A 126 1.50 4.27 2.96
N VAL A 127 1.15 3.09 3.46
CA VAL A 127 1.08 2.69 4.87
C VAL A 127 1.46 1.22 4.96
N TRP A 128 2.08 0.81 6.07
CA TRP A 128 2.29 -0.62 6.32
C TRP A 128 0.97 -1.27 6.70
N SER A 129 0.58 -2.32 5.98
CA SER A 129 -0.69 -2.96 6.22
C SER A 129 -0.68 -4.45 5.98
N ARG A 130 -1.68 -5.13 6.54
CA ARG A 130 -2.04 -6.50 6.18
C ARG A 130 -3.52 -6.74 6.41
N ASP A 131 -4.08 -7.64 5.61
CA ASP A 131 -5.39 -8.19 5.87
C ASP A 131 -5.29 -9.32 6.89
N THR A 132 -6.23 -9.35 7.83
CA THR A 132 -6.29 -10.38 8.87
C THR A 132 -7.68 -10.54 9.43
N THR A 133 -7.88 -11.58 10.22
CA THR A 133 -9.16 -11.87 10.86
C THR A 133 -9.02 -11.72 12.36
N ILE A 134 -9.98 -11.04 12.99
CA ILE A 134 -10.11 -10.91 14.44
C ILE A 134 -11.54 -11.23 14.87
N GLU A 135 -11.71 -11.77 16.07
CA GLU A 135 -13.05 -11.99 16.64
C GLU A 135 -13.62 -10.66 17.16
N PHE A 136 -14.83 -10.30 16.73
CA PHE A 136 -15.57 -9.14 17.20
C PHE A 136 -17.01 -9.53 17.55
N CYS A 137 -17.33 -9.47 18.85
CA CYS A 137 -18.63 -9.77 19.43
C CYS A 137 -19.16 -11.17 19.05
N GLY A 138 -18.28 -12.18 19.11
CA GLY A 138 -18.60 -13.57 18.78
C GLY A 138 -18.67 -13.89 17.29
N LYS A 139 -18.27 -12.96 16.42
CA LYS A 139 -18.19 -13.16 14.96
C LYS A 139 -16.76 -12.92 14.48
N GLU A 140 -16.32 -13.65 13.46
CA GLU A 140 -15.08 -13.31 12.76
C GLU A 140 -15.28 -12.04 11.93
N ALA A 141 -14.28 -11.15 11.97
CA ALA A 141 -14.23 -9.92 11.20
C ALA A 141 -12.90 -9.87 10.44
N ASP A 142 -13.00 -9.77 9.12
CA ASP A 142 -11.86 -9.49 8.26
C ASP A 142 -11.57 -7.99 8.29
N ILE A 143 -10.34 -7.65 8.65
CA ILE A 143 -9.89 -6.28 8.90
C ILE A 143 -8.57 -6.01 8.18
N ALA A 144 -8.37 -4.75 7.81
CA ALA A 144 -7.05 -4.22 7.48
C ALA A 144 -6.38 -3.72 8.77
N LEU A 145 -5.27 -4.35 9.15
CA LEU A 145 -4.39 -3.80 10.17
C LEU A 145 -3.40 -2.85 9.50
N MET A 146 -3.42 -1.58 9.88
CA MET A 146 -2.58 -0.52 9.31
C MET A 146 -1.68 0.09 10.38
N ILE A 147 -0.40 0.23 10.09
CA ILE A 147 0.61 0.80 10.98
C ILE A 147 1.25 1.99 10.27
N ASP A 148 1.10 3.16 10.89
CA ASP A 148 1.71 4.40 10.41
C ASP A 148 3.23 4.33 10.56
N GLY A 149 3.95 4.46 9.45
CA GLY A 149 5.40 4.30 9.39
C GLY A 149 5.93 4.66 8.02
N GLU A 150 7.24 4.90 7.94
CA GLU A 150 7.93 5.19 6.69
C GLU A 150 8.35 3.89 5.99
N GLU A 151 8.88 3.98 4.77
CA GLU A 151 9.37 2.84 3.97
C GLU A 151 10.44 1.96 4.67
N ASP A 152 11.04 2.43 5.77
CA ASP A 152 12.07 1.70 6.52
C ASP A 152 11.53 0.48 7.30
N GLY A 153 10.21 0.43 7.52
CA GLY A 153 9.59 -0.65 8.29
C GLY A 153 9.93 -0.64 9.77
N GLU A 154 10.43 0.49 10.29
CA GLU A 154 10.75 0.65 11.71
C GLU A 154 9.57 1.27 12.47
N PHE A 155 9.12 0.59 13.53
CA PHE A 155 8.03 1.07 14.38
C PHE A 155 8.53 1.40 15.79
N SER A 156 7.88 2.38 16.41
CA SER A 156 8.23 2.79 17.77
C SER A 156 7.74 1.80 18.84
N GLU A 157 8.45 1.73 19.97
CA GLU A 157 8.01 0.95 21.15
C GLU A 157 6.58 1.26 21.58
N LYS A 158 6.13 2.49 21.36
CA LYS A 158 4.79 2.93 21.72
C LYS A 158 3.72 2.37 20.77
N GLN A 159 4.01 2.16 19.50
CA GLN A 159 3.11 1.49 18.57
C GLN A 159 2.92 0.04 18.96
N TYR A 160 4.02 -0.67 19.24
CA TYR A 160 3.99 -2.02 19.79
C TYR A 160 3.21 -2.09 21.11
N ALA A 161 3.43 -1.16 22.03
CA ALA A 161 2.70 -1.11 23.29
C ALA A 161 1.21 -0.83 23.09
N SER A 162 0.83 0.05 22.16
CA SER A 162 -0.57 0.39 21.86
C SER A 162 -1.32 -0.82 21.31
N TYR A 163 -0.74 -1.52 20.32
CA TYR A 163 -1.36 -2.71 19.75
C TYR A 163 -1.38 -3.89 20.72
N ASN A 164 -0.28 -4.15 21.44
CA ASN A 164 -0.29 -5.23 22.44
C ASN A 164 -1.32 -4.99 23.54
N SER A 165 -1.48 -3.75 24.01
CA SER A 165 -2.49 -3.42 25.01
C SER A 165 -3.92 -3.55 24.45
N LEU A 166 -4.14 -3.17 23.20
CA LEU A 166 -5.41 -3.40 22.50
C LEU A 166 -5.78 -4.88 22.50
N ILE A 167 -4.88 -5.74 22.02
CA ILE A 167 -5.14 -7.18 21.88
C ILE A 167 -5.34 -7.85 23.25
N GLN A 168 -4.55 -7.47 24.26
CA GLN A 168 -4.70 -7.99 25.63
C GLN A 168 -6.06 -7.64 26.26
N ASN A 169 -6.60 -6.46 25.95
CA ASN A 169 -7.86 -5.97 26.51
C ASN A 169 -9.06 -6.17 25.56
N TRP A 170 -8.85 -6.80 24.40
CA TRP A 170 -9.80 -6.78 23.28
C TRP A 170 -11.19 -7.26 23.69
N GLY A 171 -11.30 -8.37 24.41
CA GLY A 171 -12.59 -8.93 24.84
C GLY A 171 -13.45 -7.97 25.68
N HIS A 172 -12.84 -7.20 26.58
CA HIS A 172 -13.57 -6.16 27.35
C HIS A 172 -13.84 -4.93 26.50
N LEU A 173 -12.85 -4.51 25.71
CA LEU A 173 -12.91 -3.31 24.90
C LEU A 173 -14.06 -3.38 23.88
N GLN A 174 -14.25 -4.54 23.25
CA GLN A 174 -15.35 -4.78 22.31
C GLN A 174 -16.70 -4.34 22.88
N GLN A 175 -16.98 -4.62 24.16
CA GLN A 175 -18.24 -4.20 24.79
C GLN A 175 -18.27 -2.70 25.10
N SER A 176 -17.13 -2.16 25.55
CA SER A 176 -17.03 -0.75 25.94
C SER A 176 -17.21 0.24 24.79
N ILE A 177 -16.94 -0.17 23.54
CA ILE A 177 -17.07 0.71 22.37
C ILE A 177 -18.49 0.74 21.77
N LEU A 178 -19.35 -0.25 22.05
CA LEU A 178 -20.66 -0.36 21.40
C LEU A 178 -21.64 0.73 21.84
N GLN A 179 -21.68 1.03 23.15
CA GLN A 179 -22.58 2.06 23.66
C GLN A 179 -22.23 3.46 23.11
N PRO A 180 -20.94 3.88 23.12
CA PRO A 180 -20.52 5.10 22.43
C PRO A 180 -20.92 5.18 20.94
N ILE A 181 -20.80 4.09 20.18
CA ILE A 181 -21.24 4.05 18.77
C ILE A 181 -22.77 4.25 18.66
N LEU A 182 -23.54 3.57 19.50
CA LEU A 182 -25.00 3.69 19.52
C LEU A 182 -25.44 5.11 19.87
N ASP A 183 -24.78 5.74 20.83
CA ASP A 183 -25.06 7.11 21.25
C ASP A 183 -24.73 8.10 20.12
N TYR A 184 -23.58 7.92 19.46
CA TYR A 184 -23.22 8.69 18.27
C TYR A 184 -24.27 8.57 17.16
N TYR A 185 -24.75 7.36 16.88
CA TYR A 185 -25.82 7.14 15.91
C TYR A 185 -27.11 7.85 16.28
N LYS A 186 -27.56 7.69 17.53
CA LYS A 186 -28.78 8.32 18.06
C LYS A 186 -28.72 9.84 18.05
N GLN A 187 -27.52 10.41 18.22
CA GLN A 187 -27.29 11.84 18.07
C GLN A 187 -27.31 12.28 16.60
N LYS A 188 -26.59 11.57 15.72
CA LYS A 188 -26.46 11.96 14.31
C LYS A 188 -27.76 11.85 13.52
N ARG A 189 -28.56 10.82 13.80
CA ARG A 189 -29.80 10.55 13.05
C ARG A 189 -30.79 11.74 13.06
N PRO A 190 -31.08 12.38 14.21
CA PRO A 190 -31.83 13.65 14.25
C PRO A 190 -31.12 14.84 13.63
N GLU A 191 -29.79 14.98 13.82
CA GLU A 191 -29.00 16.09 13.25
C GLU A 191 -29.10 16.12 11.71
N LEU A 192 -29.18 14.95 11.08
CA LEU A 192 -29.34 14.79 9.64
C LEU A 192 -30.81 14.83 9.16
N GLY A 193 -31.77 15.04 10.08
CA GLY A 193 -33.19 15.16 9.75
C GLY A 193 -33.94 13.84 9.54
N TYR A 194 -33.34 12.69 9.89
CA TYR A 194 -33.96 11.37 9.72
C TYR A 194 -34.91 10.97 10.85
N ASN A 195 -35.21 11.85 11.79
CA ASN A 195 -36.10 11.60 12.93
C ASN A 195 -37.60 11.86 12.66
N VAL A 196 -37.96 12.39 11.50
CA VAL A 196 -39.35 12.81 11.20
C VAL A 196 -40.21 11.66 10.67
N SER A 197 -39.62 10.76 9.88
CA SER A 197 -40.29 9.59 9.31
C SER A 197 -39.36 8.40 9.27
N TYR A 198 -39.92 7.21 9.05
CA TYR A 198 -39.11 6.04 8.71
C TYR A 198 -38.23 6.34 7.50
N ASN A 199 -36.97 5.90 7.56
CA ASN A 199 -36.01 6.03 6.49
C ASN A 199 -35.22 4.71 6.41
N GLU A 200 -35.24 4.07 5.25
CA GLU A 200 -34.55 2.78 5.04
C GLU A 200 -33.03 2.93 5.11
N ASN A 201 -32.50 4.07 4.68
CA ASN A 201 -31.07 4.36 4.72
C ASN A 201 -30.62 4.77 6.13
N TYR A 202 -31.48 5.37 6.96
CA TYR A 202 -31.18 5.69 8.37
C TYR A 202 -32.27 5.11 9.30
N PRO A 203 -32.29 3.79 9.50
CA PRO A 203 -33.33 3.10 10.27
C PRO A 203 -33.26 3.46 11.75
N LEU A 204 -34.34 3.24 12.51
CA LEU A 204 -34.25 3.43 13.96
C LEU A 204 -33.41 2.29 14.56
N ILE A 205 -32.35 2.64 15.31
CA ILE A 205 -31.47 1.70 16.04
C ILE A 205 -31.50 2.11 17.51
N GLU A 206 -32.05 1.24 18.36
CA GLU A 206 -32.28 1.53 19.78
C GLU A 206 -31.43 0.68 20.71
N THR A 207 -31.02 -0.51 20.27
CA THR A 207 -30.28 -1.48 21.07
C THR A 207 -28.93 -1.84 20.45
N ILE A 208 -28.05 -2.40 21.27
CA ILE A 208 -26.74 -2.89 20.85
C ILE A 208 -26.87 -4.06 19.87
N ASP A 209 -27.83 -4.97 20.07
CA ASP A 209 -28.05 -6.08 19.14
C ASP A 209 -28.42 -5.59 17.74
N GLN A 210 -29.30 -4.58 17.64
CA GLN A 210 -29.65 -3.95 16.36
C GLN A 210 -28.46 -3.23 15.72
N LEU A 211 -27.58 -2.64 16.54
CA LEU A 211 -26.36 -2.00 16.06
C LEU A 211 -25.39 -3.03 15.47
N LEU A 212 -25.19 -4.16 16.15
CA LEU A 212 -24.29 -5.25 15.73
C LEU A 212 -24.73 -5.95 14.44
N GLU A 213 -25.99 -5.84 14.05
CA GLU A 213 -26.48 -6.30 12.76
C GLU A 213 -26.12 -5.34 11.61
N ARG A 214 -25.68 -4.12 11.93
CA ARG A 214 -25.58 -3.00 10.99
C ARG A 214 -24.21 -2.37 10.90
N ILE A 215 -23.27 -2.78 11.75
CA ILE A 215 -21.86 -2.38 11.69
C ILE A 215 -20.97 -3.59 11.48
N ARG A 216 -19.83 -3.36 10.84
CA ARG A 216 -18.77 -4.35 10.67
C ARG A 216 -17.45 -3.69 10.98
N LEU A 217 -16.66 -4.26 11.88
CA LEU A 217 -15.26 -3.83 12.07
C LEU A 217 -14.49 -4.13 10.80
N VAL A 218 -13.79 -3.13 10.24
CA VAL A 218 -13.05 -3.26 8.99
C VAL A 218 -11.59 -2.87 9.08
N GLY A 219 -11.17 -2.18 10.16
CA GLY A 219 -9.77 -1.83 10.30
C GLY A 219 -9.35 -1.46 11.70
N ILE A 220 -8.05 -1.67 11.94
CA ILE A 220 -7.33 -1.22 13.12
C ILE A 220 -6.16 -0.38 12.62
N TYR A 221 -6.05 0.86 13.09
CA TYR A 221 -4.99 1.77 12.74
C TYR A 221 -4.09 2.06 13.95
N VAL A 222 -2.78 1.90 13.77
CA VAL A 222 -1.77 2.12 14.80
C VAL A 222 -0.93 3.35 14.41
N PRO A 223 -1.27 4.55 14.90
CA PRO A 223 -0.63 5.80 14.50
C PRO A 223 0.82 5.93 15.00
N SER A 224 1.61 6.77 14.33
CA SER A 224 2.98 7.08 14.75
C SER A 224 2.99 7.76 16.12
N ALA A 225 3.91 7.32 16.98
CA ALA A 225 4.04 7.82 18.35
C ALA A 225 4.40 9.31 18.44
N ARG A 226 4.92 9.91 17.36
CA ARG A 226 5.36 11.32 17.34
C ARG A 226 4.22 12.30 17.60
N ARG A 227 2.97 11.90 17.35
CA ARG A 227 1.82 12.81 17.37
C ARG A 227 1.14 12.91 18.73
N PHE A 228 1.44 12.05 19.71
CA PHE A 228 0.54 11.89 20.84
C PHE A 228 1.19 11.53 22.20
N GLU A 229 0.59 11.99 23.31
CA GLU A 229 1.06 11.72 24.68
C GLU A 229 0.69 10.33 25.24
N GLY A 230 -0.50 9.79 24.93
CA GLY A 230 -0.97 8.44 25.35
C GLY A 230 -0.76 7.32 24.32
N ARG A 231 -1.27 6.10 24.58
CA ARG A 231 -1.37 5.01 23.59
C ARG A 231 -2.59 5.21 22.71
N TYR A 232 -2.43 5.18 21.39
CA TYR A 232 -3.50 5.50 20.46
C TYR A 232 -3.79 4.31 19.57
N ILE A 233 -5.07 4.08 19.33
CA ILE A 233 -5.58 3.12 18.35
C ILE A 233 -6.77 3.75 17.65
N GLY A 234 -6.78 3.67 16.32
CA GLY A 234 -7.95 3.90 15.50
C GLY A 234 -8.70 2.59 15.24
N LEU A 235 -10.02 2.61 15.35
CA LEU A 235 -10.89 1.53 14.87
C LEU A 235 -11.81 2.08 13.79
N THR A 236 -11.95 1.37 12.68
CA THR A 236 -12.87 1.74 11.60
C THR A 236 -13.93 0.67 11.41
N PHE A 237 -15.17 1.13 11.18
CA PHE A 237 -16.32 0.29 10.94
C PHE A 237 -17.02 0.72 9.66
N ASP A 238 -17.47 -0.25 8.88
CA ASP A 238 -18.53 -0.01 7.91
C ASP A 238 -19.87 0.05 8.64
N CYS A 239 -20.81 0.81 8.10
CA CYS A 239 -22.18 0.80 8.57
C CYS A 239 -23.19 0.81 7.41
N THR A 240 -24.33 0.18 7.64
CA THR A 240 -25.37 0.04 6.60
C THR A 240 -26.06 1.35 6.22
N TRP A 241 -25.93 2.39 7.06
CA TRP A 241 -26.62 3.67 6.85
C TRP A 241 -25.77 4.74 6.16
N ASP A 242 -24.44 4.56 6.13
CA ASP A 242 -23.49 5.51 5.54
C ASP A 242 -22.29 4.74 4.99
N ILE A 243 -22.51 4.14 3.82
CA ILE A 243 -21.55 3.22 3.17
C ILE A 243 -20.28 3.98 2.71
N GLU A 244 -20.40 5.28 2.45
CA GLU A 244 -19.26 6.09 1.99
C GLU A 244 -18.35 6.50 3.16
N ASN A 245 -18.91 6.87 4.32
CA ASN A 245 -18.12 7.45 5.41
C ASN A 245 -17.82 6.48 6.57
N GLY A 246 -18.67 5.47 6.78
CA GLY A 246 -18.54 4.53 7.89
C GLY A 246 -18.50 5.21 9.28
N ILE A 247 -17.85 4.56 10.23
CA ILE A 247 -17.66 5.06 11.61
C ILE A 247 -16.19 4.89 11.99
N GLY A 248 -15.58 5.95 12.51
CA GLY A 248 -14.24 5.94 13.08
C GLY A 248 -14.27 6.18 14.58
N ILE A 249 -13.46 5.41 15.32
CA ILE A 249 -13.28 5.54 16.75
C ILE A 249 -11.81 5.75 17.04
N ARG A 250 -11.50 6.76 17.86
CA ARG A 250 -10.15 6.98 18.38
C ARG A 250 -10.10 6.60 19.84
N LEU A 251 -9.24 5.66 20.17
CA LEU A 251 -8.95 5.23 21.52
C LEU A 251 -7.70 5.92 22.05
N ILE A 252 -7.73 6.36 23.31
CA ILE A 252 -6.55 6.83 24.05
C ILE A 252 -6.48 6.03 25.34
N ASN A 253 -5.41 5.25 25.50
CA ASN A 253 -5.26 4.29 26.62
C ASN A 253 -6.51 3.39 26.76
N GLU A 254 -6.94 2.81 25.63
CA GLU A 254 -8.06 1.88 25.54
C GLU A 254 -9.45 2.48 25.91
N GLU A 255 -9.56 3.81 26.05
CA GLU A 255 -10.83 4.51 26.26
C GLU A 255 -11.25 5.29 25.00
N VAL A 256 -12.56 5.34 24.72
CA VAL A 256 -13.12 6.10 23.59
C VAL A 256 -12.94 7.59 23.81
N ALA A 257 -12.03 8.20 23.06
CA ALA A 257 -11.76 9.64 23.12
C ALA A 257 -12.55 10.43 22.07
N ARG A 258 -12.76 9.86 20.88
CA ARG A 258 -13.53 10.49 19.78
C ARG A 258 -14.27 9.45 18.95
N ILE A 259 -15.44 9.83 18.44
CA ILE A 259 -16.20 9.09 17.44
C ILE A 259 -16.62 10.06 16.33
N GLY A 260 -16.55 9.61 15.09
CA GLY A 260 -17.02 10.33 13.92
C GLY A 260 -17.10 9.42 12.71
N TYR A 261 -16.87 9.98 11.52
CA TYR A 261 -16.59 9.18 10.33
C TYR A 261 -15.23 8.48 10.44
N GLN A 262 -14.93 7.57 9.51
CA GLN A 262 -13.71 6.75 9.58
C GLN A 262 -12.41 7.58 9.66
N ASP A 263 -12.40 8.79 9.12
CA ASP A 263 -11.26 9.73 9.18
C ASP A 263 -10.82 10.07 10.61
N VAL A 264 -11.73 10.04 11.59
CA VAL A 264 -11.40 10.28 13.00
C VAL A 264 -10.47 9.19 13.57
N ALA A 265 -10.46 7.99 12.99
CA ALA A 265 -9.57 6.93 13.43
C ALA A 265 -8.10 7.16 13.03
N ILE A 266 -7.84 8.00 12.00
CA ILE A 266 -6.54 8.18 11.35
C ILE A 266 -5.78 9.43 11.88
#